data_AF-A0A843DFH4-F1
#
_entry.id   AF-A0A843DFH4-F1
#
_cell.length_a   1.000
_cell.length_b   1.000
_cell.length_c   1.000
_cell.angle_alpha   90.00
_cell.angle_beta   90.00
_cell.angle_gamma   90.00
#
_symmetry.space_group_name_H-M   'P 1'
#
loop_
_entity.id
_entity.type
_entity.pdbx_description
1 polymer ?
#
loop_
_entity_poly.entity_id
_entity_poly.type
_entity_poly.pdbx_seq_one_letter_code
_entity_poly.pdbx_strand_id
1 'polypeptide(L)' 'MEGEGLIEKITDEKDKRVNYYILTEKGRSLNRLIYDLVVFTLDNDDDPTHYSEKTKEETKQIFREKLGV' A
#
# COMPACT_ATOMS: atom_id res chain seq x y z
N MET A 1 10.29 8.75 4.49
CA MET A 1 8.85 8.54 4.78
C MET A 1 8.35 9.49 5.85
N GLU A 2 8.96 9.53 7.03
CA GLU A 2 8.60 10.52 8.08
C GLU A 2 8.92 11.96 7.66
N GLY A 3 10.14 12.22 7.15
CA GLY A 3 10.50 13.54 6.60
C GLY A 3 9.66 14.01 5.40
N GLU A 4 8.95 13.07 4.76
CA GLU A 4 8.01 13.36 3.67
C GLU A 4 6.55 13.47 4.15
N GLY A 5 6.31 13.29 5.45
CA GLY A 5 4.99 13.34 6.09
C GLY A 5 4.07 12.17 5.72
N LEU A 6 4.60 11.03 5.28
CA LEU A 6 3.81 9.84 4.92
C LEU A 6 3.50 8.94 6.11
N ILE A 7 4.40 8.92 7.10
CA ILE A 7 4.24 8.19 8.35
C ILE A 7 4.57 9.12 9.52
N GLU A 8 3.99 8.82 10.66
CA GLU A 8 4.28 9.46 11.94
C GLU A 8 4.79 8.41 12.93
N LYS A 9 5.86 8.73 13.66
CA LYS A 9 6.38 7.92 14.75
C LYS A 9 5.66 8.23 16.06
N ILE A 10 5.15 7.20 16.71
CA ILE A 10 4.54 7.26 18.04
C ILE A 10 5.42 6.46 19.00
N THR A 11 5.94 7.11 20.04
CA THR A 11 6.68 6.41 21.12
C THR A 11 5.71 5.96 22.20
N ASP A 12 5.84 4.70 22.63
CA ASP A 12 4.99 4.14 23.67
C ASP A 12 5.12 4.94 24.98
N GLU A 13 4.00 5.17 25.66
CA GLU A 13 3.99 5.97 26.88
C GLU A 13 4.61 5.23 28.06
N LYS A 14 4.50 3.90 28.10
CA LYS A 14 4.93 3.03 29.20
C LYS A 14 6.36 2.53 29.00
N ASP A 15 6.78 2.27 27.77
CA ASP A 15 8.17 1.91 27.44
C ASP A 15 8.74 2.79 26.32
N LYS A 16 9.52 3.81 26.69
CA LYS A 16 10.13 4.76 25.75
C LYS A 16 11.09 4.15 24.73
N ARG A 17 11.45 2.86 24.86
CA ARG A 17 12.25 2.13 23.87
C ARG A 17 11.40 1.61 22.72
N VAL A 18 10.08 1.51 22.91
CA VAL A 18 9.14 1.02 21.90
C VAL A 18 8.60 2.17 21.07
N ASN A 19 8.65 2.00 19.75
CA ASN A 19 8.13 2.96 18.78
C ASN A 19 7.22 2.24 17.79
N TYR A 20 6.10 2.86 17.46
CA TYR A 20 5.18 2.43 16.42
C TYR A 20 5.15 3.49 15.33
N TYR A 21 4.78 3.08 14.11
CA TYR A 21 4.62 3.98 12.99
C TYR A 21 3.21 3.83 12.45
N ILE A 22 2.55 4.96 12.21
CA ILE A 22 1.23 5.00 11.59
C ILE A 22 1.29 5.78 10.29
N LEU A 23 0.41 5.43 9.34
CA LEU A 23 0.21 6.23 8.14
C LEU A 23 -0.51 7.52 8.50
N THR A 24 0.02 8.64 8.02
CA THR A 24 -0.69 9.91 8.00
C THR A 24 -1.81 9.87 6.96
N GLU A 25 -2.65 10.90 6.91
CA GLU A 25 -3.61 11.06 5.81
C GLU A 25 -2.92 11.06 4.44
N LYS A 26 -1.80 11.78 4.30
CA LYS A 26 -0.97 11.80 3.09
C LYS A 26 -0.45 10.39 2.73
N GLY A 27 -0.02 9.62 3.73
CA GLY A 27 0.40 8.23 3.55
C GLY A 27 -0.72 7.34 3.03
N ARG A 28 -1.95 7.50 3.57
CA ARG A 28 -3.13 6.77 3.10
C ARG A 28 -3.53 7.17 1.67
N SER A 29 -3.44 8.45 1.32
CA SER A 29 -3.66 8.90 -0.06
C SER A 29 -2.63 8.30 -1.01
N LEU A 30 -1.36 8.19 -0.60
CA LEU A 30 -0.33 7.53 -1.40
C LEU A 30 -0.63 6.04 -1.59
N ASN A 31 -1.08 5.33 -0.56
CA ASN A 31 -1.50 3.94 -0.67
C ASN A 31 -2.58 3.76 -1.76
N ARG A 32 -3.55 4.68 -1.83
CA ARG A 32 -4.57 4.65 -2.88
C ARG A 32 -3.98 4.84 -4.27
N LEU A 33 -3.06 5.78 -4.45
CA LEU A 33 -2.36 5.98 -5.73
C LEU A 33 -1.55 4.74 -6.16
N ILE A 34 -0.87 4.09 -5.21
CA ILE A 34 -0.12 2.85 -5.49
C ILE A 34 -1.08 1.75 -5.92
N TYR A 35 -2.22 1.59 -5.22
CA TYR A 35 -3.24 0.62 -5.58
C TYR A 35 -3.78 0.86 -7.00
N ASP A 36 -4.14 2.10 -7.32
CA ASP A 36 -4.67 2.47 -8.64
C ASP A 36 -3.65 2.19 -9.76
N LEU A 37 -2.35 2.44 -9.51
CA LEU A 37 -1.28 2.10 -10.47
C LEU A 37 -1.15 0.59 -10.70
N VAL A 38 -1.29 -0.22 -9.64
CA VAL A 38 -1.25 -1.67 -9.74
C VAL A 38 -2.44 -2.18 -10.55
N VAL A 39 -3.65 -1.72 -10.23
CA VAL A 39 -4.87 -2.07 -10.98
C VAL A 39 -4.72 -1.69 -12.44
N PHE A 40 -4.30 -0.46 -12.72
CA PHE A 40 -4.07 0.01 -14.08
C PHE A 40 -3.08 -0.88 -14.83
N THR A 41 -1.95 -1.23 -14.21
CA THR A 41 -0.93 -2.07 -14.85
C THR A 41 -1.46 -3.46 -15.16
N LEU A 42 -2.23 -4.08 -14.26
CA LEU A 42 -2.80 -5.41 -14.45
C LEU A 42 -3.94 -5.42 -15.48
N ASP A 43 -4.77 -4.38 -15.51
CA ASP A 43 -5.90 -4.25 -16.44
C ASP A 43 -5.45 -3.94 -17.86
N ASN A 44 -4.31 -3.27 -18.03
CA ASN A 44 -3.73 -2.93 -19.34
C ASN A 44 -2.58 -3.87 -19.73
N ASP A 45 -2.43 -5.00 -19.03
CA ASP A 45 -1.55 -6.08 -19.46
C ASP A 45 -2.23 -6.85 -20.61
N ASP A 46 -2.03 -6.30 -21.82
CA ASP A 46 -2.56 -6.82 -23.09
C ASP A 46 -1.89 -8.14 -23.53
N ASP A 47 -0.79 -8.53 -22.88
CA ASP A 47 -0.08 -9.78 -23.13
C ASP A 47 -0.48 -10.85 -22.08
N PRO A 48 -1.31 -11.84 -22.44
CA PRO A 48 -1.77 -12.87 -21.51
C PRO A 48 -0.66 -13.80 -21.00
N THR A 49 0.58 -13.64 -21.45
CA THR A 49 1.73 -14.43 -20.98
C THR A 49 2.32 -13.93 -19.65
N HIS A 50 2.08 -12.67 -19.25
CA HIS A 50 2.63 -12.14 -18.00
C HIS A 50 1.82 -12.56 -16.78
N TYR A 51 0.50 -12.40 -16.83
CA TYR A 51 -0.39 -12.78 -15.74
C TYR A 51 -1.68 -13.42 -16.25
N SER A 52 -2.01 -14.57 -15.68
CA SER A 52 -3.37 -15.12 -15.84
C SER A 52 -4.40 -14.21 -15.18
N GLU A 53 -5.63 -14.19 -15.68
CA GLU A 53 -6.73 -13.41 -15.08
C GLU A 53 -6.92 -13.72 -13.59
N LYS A 54 -6.78 -14.98 -13.19
CA LYS A 54 -6.80 -15.38 -11.78
C LYS A 54 -5.70 -14.68 -10.98
N THR A 55 -4.48 -14.65 -11.52
CA THR A 55 -3.33 -14.01 -10.88
C THR A 55 -3.53 -12.49 -10.78
N LYS A 56 -4.12 -11.85 -11.80
CA LYS A 56 -4.46 -10.42 -11.77
C LYS A 56 -5.42 -10.12 -10.61
N GLU A 57 -6.51 -10.87 -10.49
CA GLU A 57 -7.50 -10.68 -9.41
C GLU A 57 -6.92 -10.97 -8.02
N GLU A 58 -6.17 -12.06 -7.86
CA GLU A 58 -5.48 -12.37 -6.60
C GLU A 58 -4.48 -11.26 -6.22
N THR A 59 -3.77 -10.70 -7.20
CA THR A 59 -2.82 -9.60 -6.96
C THR A 59 -3.54 -8.33 -6.53
N LYS A 60 -4.63 -7.95 -7.22
CA LYS A 60 -5.46 -6.80 -6.82
C LYS A 60 -5.96 -6.95 -5.38
N GLN A 61 -6.45 -8.13 -5.02
CA GLN A 61 -6.91 -8.44 -3.65
C GLN A 61 -5.78 -8.26 -2.63
N ILE A 62 -4.59 -8.82 -2.90
CA ILE A 62 -3.44 -8.71 -2.00
C ILE A 62 -3.06 -7.24 -1.79
N PHE A 63 -2.96 -6.44 -2.86
CA PHE A 63 -2.60 -5.03 -2.75
C PHE A 63 -3.65 -4.23 -2.00
N ARG A 64 -4.94 -4.52 -2.23
CA ARG A 64 -6.04 -3.89 -1.50
C ARG A 64 -5.91 -4.09 0.01
N GLU A 65 -5.68 -5.34 0.43
CA GLU A 65 -5.54 -5.71 1.84
C GLU A 65 -4.27 -5.11 2.47
N LYS A 66 -3.14 -5.15 1.77
CA LYS A 66 -1.86 -4.64 2.28
C LYS A 66 -1.82 -3.12 2.39
N LEU A 67 -2.49 -2.42 1.47
CA LEU A 67 -2.54 -0.96 1.44
C LEU A 67 -3.72 -0.39 2.23
N GLY A 68 -4.68 -1.22 2.63
CA GLY A 68 -5.86 -0.80 3.38
C GLY A 68 -6.79 0.11 2.57
N VAL A 69 -7.03 -0.24 1.31
CA VAL A 69 -7.81 0.53 0.31
C VAL A 69 -9.22 -0.03 0.08
#